data_AF-A0A183TXE6-F1
#
_entry.id   AF-A0A183TXE6-F1
#
_cell.length_a   1.000
_cell.length_b   1.000
_cell.length_c   1.000
_cell.angle_alpha   90.00
_cell.angle_beta   90.00
_cell.angle_gamma   90.00
#
_symmetry.space_group_name_H-M   'P 1'
#
loop_
_entity.id
_entity.type
_entity.pdbx_description
1 polymer ?
#
loop_
_entity_poly.entity_id
_entity_poly.type
_entity_poly.pdbx_seq_one_letter_code
_entity_poly.pdbx_strand_id
1 'polypeptide(L)'
;MAEMIDSASILEAATSNSLVIIDELGRGTSTYDGFGLAWAIFSFLAADNFMSALHERYPTALRNIRVETKIDENGELVLLYKVLPGIAERSFGINIARLVGLPDNVITVCS
;
A
#
# COMPACT_ATOMS: atom_id res chain seq x y z
N MET A 1 5.38 9.34 15.92
CA MET A 1 4.80 10.64 16.36
C MET A 1 4.71 11.62 15.20
N ALA A 2 5.80 11.94 14.47
CA ALA A 2 5.77 12.88 13.34
C ALA A 2 4.68 12.54 12.30
N GLU A 3 4.63 11.29 11.82
CA GLU A 3 3.60 10.79 10.88
C GLU A 3 2.15 11.10 11.33
N MET A 4 1.86 11.02 12.63
CA MET A 4 0.51 11.29 13.17
C MET A 4 0.22 12.80 13.22
N ILE A 5 1.24 13.62 13.46
CA ILE A 5 1.11 15.08 13.42
C ILE A 5 0.84 15.53 11.98
N ASP A 6 1.61 15.00 11.02
CA ASP A 6 1.42 15.30 9.59
C ASP A 6 0.03 14.86 9.12
N SER A 7 -0.39 13.65 9.51
CA SER A 7 -1.74 13.15 9.20
C SER A 7 -2.83 14.05 9.78
N ALA A 8 -2.69 14.48 11.04
CA ALA A 8 -3.66 15.39 11.67
C ALA A 8 -3.75 16.74 10.93
N SER A 9 -2.60 17.32 10.56
CA SER A 9 -2.56 18.57 9.79
C SER A 9 -3.20 18.43 8.40
N ILE A 10 -2.98 17.29 7.72
CA ILE A 10 -3.64 17.01 6.43
C ILE A 10 -5.16 16.94 6.62
N LEU A 11 -5.64 16.22 7.63
CA LEU A 11 -7.08 16.05 7.88
C LEU A 11 -7.78 17.36 8.25
N GLU A 12 -7.08 18.26 8.95
CA GLU A 12 -7.60 19.58 9.31
C GLU A 12 -7.65 20.54 8.11
N ALA A 13 -6.66 20.48 7.21
CA ALA A 13 -6.51 21.41 6.09
C ALA A 13 -7.19 20.96 4.79
N ALA A 14 -7.42 19.65 4.61
CA ALA A 14 -7.97 19.10 3.38
C ALA A 14 -9.40 19.58 3.13
N THR A 15 -9.68 19.99 1.88
CA THR A 15 -10.99 20.40 1.40
C THR A 15 -11.40 19.54 0.20
N SER A 16 -12.62 19.72 -0.32
CA SER A 16 -13.06 19.06 -1.56
C SER A 16 -12.23 19.42 -2.80
N ASN A 17 -11.40 20.48 -2.73
CA ASN A 17 -10.52 20.92 -3.81
C ASN A 17 -9.04 20.59 -3.55
N SER A 18 -8.75 19.73 -2.58
CA SER A 18 -7.38 19.33 -2.22
C SER A 18 -6.98 18.03 -2.92
N LEU A 19 -5.69 17.91 -3.29
CA LEU A 19 -5.07 16.63 -3.66
C LEU A 19 -4.25 16.14 -2.46
N VAL A 20 -4.65 15.00 -1.88
CA VAL A 20 -3.94 14.36 -0.77
C VAL A 20 -3.18 13.15 -1.30
N ILE A 21 -1.89 13.07 -0.97
CA ILE A 21 -1.02 11.94 -1.31
C ILE A 21 -0.44 11.40 0.00
N ILE A 22 -0.60 10.10 0.22
CA ILE A 22 -0.15 9.39 1.42
C ILE A 22 0.74 8.24 0.97
N ASP A 23 1.89 8.08 1.63
CA ASP A 23 2.86 7.02 1.35
C ASP A 23 3.15 6.23 2.64
N GLU A 24 2.89 4.92 2.61
CA GLU A 24 3.19 3.95 3.68
C GLU A 24 2.74 4.36 5.09
N LEU A 25 1.48 4.83 5.22
CA LEU A 25 0.88 5.25 6.49
C LEU A 25 0.70 4.06 7.46
N GLY A 26 1.16 4.23 8.71
CA GLY A 26 1.00 3.27 9.79
C GLY A 26 2.17 2.29 9.94
N ARG A 27 3.27 2.48 9.21
CA ARG A 27 4.47 1.61 9.29
C ARG A 27 5.21 1.64 10.63
N GLY A 28 5.00 2.69 11.43
CA GLY A 28 5.71 2.91 12.70
C GLY A 28 5.08 2.24 13.92
N THR A 29 4.05 1.40 13.75
CA THR A 29 3.30 0.77 14.85
C THR A 29 3.00 -0.71 14.53
N SER A 30 2.23 -1.38 15.41
CA SER A 30 1.77 -2.76 15.18
C SER A 30 0.98 -2.86 13.88
N THR A 31 1.04 -4.02 13.20
CA THR A 31 0.35 -4.21 11.92
C THR A 31 -1.15 -3.95 12.02
N TYR A 32 -1.78 -4.37 13.12
CA TYR A 32 -3.21 -4.17 13.35
C TYR A 32 -3.55 -2.69 13.57
N ASP A 33 -2.78 -2.00 14.41
CA ASP A 33 -3.01 -0.57 14.67
C ASP A 33 -2.72 0.26 13.40
N GLY A 34 -1.64 -0.06 12.69
CA GLY A 34 -1.24 0.62 11.47
C GLY A 34 -2.29 0.51 10.38
N PHE A 35 -2.78 -0.71 10.12
CA PHE A 35 -3.88 -0.95 9.19
C PHE A 35 -5.16 -0.23 9.63
N GLY A 36 -5.53 -0.33 10.90
CA GLY A 36 -6.74 0.31 11.43
C GLY A 36 -6.71 1.83 11.29
N LEU A 37 -5.56 2.45 11.60
CA LEU A 37 -5.35 3.89 11.43
C LEU A 37 -5.38 4.30 9.96
N ALA A 38 -4.67 3.58 9.09
CA ALA A 38 -4.66 3.86 7.65
C ALA A 38 -6.08 3.76 7.06
N TRP A 39 -6.85 2.74 7.45
CA TRP A 39 -8.24 2.57 7.03
C TRP A 39 -9.14 3.70 7.52
N ALA A 40 -9.03 4.09 8.79
CA ALA A 40 -9.83 5.16 9.38
C ALA A 40 -9.55 6.51 8.70
N ILE A 41 -8.28 6.82 8.46
CA ILE A 41 -7.84 8.06 7.77
C ILE A 41 -8.33 8.09 6.34
N PHE A 42 -8.18 6.98 5.60
CA PHE A 42 -8.70 6.85 4.24
C PHE A 42 -10.22 7.03 4.18
N SER A 43 -10.96 6.40 5.10
CA SER A 43 -12.42 6.48 5.17
C SER A 43 -12.90 7.91 5.43
N PHE A 44 -12.21 8.62 6.34
CA PHE A 44 -12.47 10.03 6.62
C PHE A 44 -12.27 10.91 5.36
N LEU A 45 -11.15 10.74 4.66
CA LEU A 45 -10.85 11.51 3.44
C LEU A 45 -11.79 11.19 2.28
N ALA A 46 -12.27 9.95 2.18
CA ALA A 46 -13.28 9.54 1.22
C ALA A 46 -14.71 10.02 1.58
N ALA A 47 -14.87 10.72 2.70
CA ALA A 47 -16.14 11.21 3.24
C ALA A 47 -17.18 10.09 3.48
N ASP A 48 -16.74 8.87 3.79
CA ASP A 48 -17.62 7.76 4.14
C ASP A 48 -17.16 7.08 5.43
N ASN A 49 -18.07 7.03 6.41
CA ASN A 49 -17.83 6.46 7.74
C ASN A 49 -18.10 4.93 7.79
N PHE A 50 -18.39 4.29 6.65
CA PHE A 50 -18.72 2.86 6.61
C PHE A 50 -17.50 1.96 6.45
N MET A 51 -17.27 1.14 7.48
CA MET A 51 -16.10 0.28 7.72
C MET A 51 -15.88 -0.90 6.76
N SER A 52 -16.80 -1.19 5.83
CA SER A 52 -16.62 -2.34 4.92
C SER A 52 -17.25 -2.08 3.55
N ALA A 53 -16.46 -2.34 2.50
CA ALA A 53 -16.85 -2.32 1.08
C ALA A 53 -16.97 -0.94 0.39
N LEU A 54 -16.09 0.01 0.72
CA LEU A 54 -15.99 1.29 0.01
C LEU A 54 -15.85 1.13 -1.52
N HIS A 55 -15.12 0.12 -2.00
CA HIS A 55 -14.99 -0.16 -3.44
C HIS A 55 -16.31 -0.61 -4.10
N GLU A 56 -17.12 -1.43 -3.41
CA GLU A 56 -18.43 -1.85 -3.93
C GLU A 56 -19.44 -0.69 -3.92
N ARG A 57 -19.31 0.21 -2.94
CA ARG A 57 -20.20 1.37 -2.78
C ARG A 57 -19.87 2.52 -3.72
N TYR A 58 -18.59 2.73 -4.04
CA TYR A 58 -18.14 3.77 -4.97
C TYR A 58 -17.18 3.24 -6.04
N PRO A 59 -17.66 2.36 -6.94
CA PRO A 59 -16.81 1.73 -7.95
C PRO A 59 -16.21 2.74 -8.95
N THR A 60 -16.80 3.94 -9.07
CA THR A 60 -16.31 5.01 -9.95
C THR A 60 -15.28 5.91 -9.27
N ALA A 61 -15.40 6.13 -7.95
CA ALA A 61 -14.55 7.04 -7.19
C ALA A 61 -13.33 6.33 -6.56
N LEU A 62 -13.44 5.03 -6.27
CA LEU A 62 -12.37 4.25 -5.64
C LEU A 62 -11.86 3.16 -6.57
N ARG A 63 -10.56 3.21 -6.85
CA ARG A 63 -9.90 2.28 -7.77
C ARG A 63 -8.62 1.77 -7.14
N ASN A 64 -8.55 0.45 -7.00
CA ASN A 64 -7.28 -0.20 -6.68
C ASN A 64 -6.40 -0.20 -7.93
N ILE A 65 -5.14 0.20 -7.75
CA ILE A 65 -4.10 0.15 -8.77
C ILE A 65 -2.86 -0.53 -8.20
N ARG A 66 -2.06 -1.13 -9.07
CA ARG A 66 -0.82 -1.83 -8.73
C ARG A 66 0.26 -1.55 -9.76
N VAL A 67 1.51 -1.74 -9.34
CA VAL A 67 2.65 -1.79 -10.26
C VAL A 67 2.83 -3.22 -10.76
N GLU A 68 2.96 -3.39 -12.07
CA GLU A 68 3.10 -4.69 -12.72
C GLU A 68 4.50 -5.28 -12.51
N THR A 69 4.53 -6.57 -12.20
CA THR A 69 5.74 -7.38 -12.09
C THR A 69 5.57 -8.67 -12.90
N LYS A 70 6.67 -9.19 -13.44
CA LYS A 70 6.70 -10.44 -14.21
C LYS A 70 7.81 -11.34 -13.69
N ILE A 71 7.61 -12.66 -13.79
CA ILE A 71 8.70 -13.62 -13.65
C ILE A 71 9.14 -14.00 -15.07
N ASP A 72 10.42 -13.90 -15.37
CA ASP A 72 10.98 -14.27 -16.66
C ASP A 72 11.12 -15.80 -16.82
N GLU A 73 11.64 -16.25 -17.96
CA GLU A 73 11.83 -17.67 -18.25
C GLU A 73 12.86 -18.34 -17.33
N ASN A 74 13.75 -17.55 -16.71
CA ASN A 74 14.79 -18.01 -15.80
C ASN A 74 14.32 -18.03 -14.33
N GLY A 75 13.09 -17.58 -14.05
CA GLY A 75 12.56 -17.50 -12.69
C GLY A 75 12.92 -16.21 -11.95
N GLU A 76 13.46 -15.21 -12.63
CA GLU A 76 13.85 -13.92 -12.07
C GLU A 76 12.68 -12.92 -12.07
N LEU A 77 12.62 -12.09 -11.03
CA LEU A 77 11.61 -11.04 -10.93
C LEU A 77 12.00 -9.81 -11.76
N VAL A 78 11.14 -9.44 -12.68
CA VAL A 78 11.26 -8.23 -13.52
C VAL A 78 10.21 -7.20 -13.08
N LEU A 79 10.68 -6.01 -12.72
CA LEU A 79 9.83 -4.85 -12.44
C LEU A 79 9.50 -4.13 -13.75
N LEU A 80 8.23 -4.06 -14.14
CA LEU A 80 7.84 -3.43 -15.40
C LEU A 80 7.55 -1.93 -15.27
N TYR A 81 7.43 -1.41 -14.03
CA TYR A 81 7.12 -0.02 -13.71
C TYR A 81 5.83 0.51 -14.40
N LYS A 82 4.93 -0.40 -14.79
CA LYS A 82 3.64 -0.08 -15.38
C LYS A 82 2.56 -0.07 -14.30
N VAL A 83 1.71 0.94 -14.30
CA VAL A 83 0.57 1.03 -13.38
C VAL A 83 -0.65 0.41 -14.05
N LEU A 84 -1.24 -0.60 -13.42
CA LEU A 84 -2.41 -1.33 -13.89
C LEU A 84 -3.52 -1.33 -12.85
N PRO A 85 -4.80 -1.47 -13.26
CA PRO A 85 -5.90 -1.70 -12.32
C PRO A 85 -5.72 -3.02 -11.53
N GLY A 86 -6.27 -3.05 -10.32
CA GLY A 86 -6.31 -4.22 -9.45
C GLY A 86 -5.38 -4.14 -8.25
N ILE A 87 -5.31 -5.23 -7.49
CA ILE A 87 -4.47 -5.38 -6.29
C ILE A 87 -3.25 -6.24 -6.59
N ALA A 88 -2.17 -6.07 -5.83
CA ALA A 88 -1.03 -6.96 -5.93
C ALA A 88 -1.43 -8.41 -5.59
N GLU A 89 -1.09 -9.36 -6.46
CA GLU A 89 -1.50 -10.77 -6.32
C GLU A 89 -0.70 -11.54 -5.27
N ARG A 90 0.56 -11.15 -5.05
CA ARG A 90 1.49 -11.80 -4.13
C ARG A 90 2.60 -10.85 -3.71
N SER A 91 3.24 -11.15 -2.59
CA SER A 91 4.43 -10.46 -2.11
C SER A 91 5.68 -10.98 -2.82
N PHE A 92 6.59 -10.06 -3.16
CA PHE A 92 7.83 -10.39 -3.89
C PHE A 92 9.11 -10.10 -3.07
N GLY A 93 8.99 -9.89 -1.76
CA GLY A 93 10.13 -9.53 -0.91
C GLY A 93 11.29 -10.53 -0.98
N ILE A 94 10.99 -11.82 -0.96
CA ILE A 94 12.00 -12.89 -1.09
C ILE A 94 12.63 -12.90 -2.50
N ASN A 95 11.84 -12.67 -3.55
CA ASN A 95 12.37 -12.58 -4.91
C ASN A 95 13.32 -11.39 -5.06
N ILE A 96 12.97 -10.24 -4.48
CA ILE A 96 13.85 -9.06 -4.48
C ILE A 96 15.11 -9.33 -3.67
N ALA A 97 15.00 -9.97 -2.50
CA ALA A 97 16.16 -10.35 -1.68
C ALA A 97 17.17 -11.19 -2.47
N ARG A 98 16.69 -12.21 -3.22
CA ARG A 98 17.55 -13.02 -4.10
C ARG A 98 18.16 -12.20 -5.23
N LEU A 99 17.37 -11.33 -5.86
CA LEU A 99 17.82 -10.47 -6.97
C LEU A 99 18.96 -9.52 -6.55
N VAL A 100 18.93 -8.98 -5.33
CA VAL A 100 19.99 -8.10 -4.82
C VAL A 100 21.17 -8.87 -4.20
N GLY A 101 21.14 -10.21 -4.25
CA GLY A 101 22.24 -11.06 -3.79
C GLY A 101 22.30 -11.26 -2.27
N LEU A 102 21.17 -11.23 -1.55
CA LEU A 102 21.17 -11.65 -0.14
C LEU A 102 21.64 -13.12 -0.05
N PRO A 103 22.43 -13.47 0.98
CA PRO A 103 22.90 -14.84 1.15
C PRO A 103 21.74 -15.85 1.26
N ASP A 104 21.86 -16.98 0.56
CA ASP A 104 20.80 -18.02 0.53
C ASP A 104 20.47 -18.56 1.93
N ASN A 105 21.46 -18.63 2.83
CA ASN A 105 21.23 -19.06 4.21
C ASN A 105 20.37 -18.07 5.01
N VAL A 106 20.35 -16.78 4.65
CA VAL A 106 19.44 -15.78 5.23
C VAL A 106 18.05 -15.95 4.63
N ILE A 107 17.96 -16.09 3.31
CA ILE A 107 16.68 -16.22 2.60
C ILE A 107 15.93 -17.49 3.03
N THR A 108 16.63 -18.61 3.18
CA THR A 108 16.04 -19.91 3.54
C THR A 108 15.38 -19.91 4.92
N VAL A 109 15.79 -19.02 5.83
CA VAL A 109 15.14 -18.89 7.15
C VAL A 109 13.77 -18.20 7.05
N CYS A 110 13.56 -17.39 6.01
CA CYS A 110 12.34 -16.61 5.80
C CYS A 110 11.32 -17.28 4.85
N SER A 111 11.74 -18.33 4.13
CA SER A 111 10.91 -19.09 3.18
C SER A 111 10.19 -20.25 3.85
#